data_AF-C1B4F9-F1
#
_entry.id   AF-C1B4F9-F1
#
_cell.length_a   1.000
_cell.length_b   1.000
_cell.length_c   1.000
_cell.angle_alpha   90.00
_cell.angle_beta   90.00
_cell.angle_gamma   90.00
#
_symmetry.space_group_name_H-M   'P 1'
#
loop_
_entity.id
_entity.type
_entity.pdbx_description
1 polymer ?
#
loop_
_entity_poly.entity_id
_entity_poly.type
_entity_poly.pdbx_seq_one_letter_code
_entity_poly.pdbx_strand_id
1 'polypeptide(L)'
;MSNWPYWFEIAVICGITAVGTIVWGHWEEHTPKWRRIGKTVVFCGLSVLVSATAGRVWFFVLLGVLVAMVLLIHAWWLPRKGINGWTGEPREKYYTLRRWTWPPER
;
A
#
# COMPACT_ATOMS: atom_id res chain seq x y z
N MET A 1 25.35 -3.01 18.52
CA MET A 1 24.64 -2.64 17.27
C MET A 1 24.58 -3.87 16.39
N SER A 2 23.39 -4.35 16.05
CA SER A 2 23.28 -5.55 15.22
C SER A 2 23.58 -5.17 13.77
N ASN A 3 24.70 -5.65 13.21
CA ASN A 3 25.11 -5.43 11.82
C ASN A 3 24.24 -6.24 10.84
N TRP A 4 22.91 -6.14 10.94
CA TRP A 4 22.06 -6.72 9.91
C TRP A 4 22.06 -5.79 8.72
N PRO A 5 22.50 -6.23 7.53
CA PRO A 5 22.35 -5.44 6.33
C PRO A 5 20.84 -5.21 6.05
N TYR A 6 20.47 -3.98 5.71
CA TYR A 6 19.08 -3.53 5.56
C TYR A 6 18.35 -4.09 4.33
N TRP A 7 18.94 -5.08 3.66
CA TRP A 7 18.32 -5.74 2.51
C TRP A 7 17.04 -6.47 2.90
N PHE A 8 16.94 -6.93 4.15
CA PHE A 8 15.78 -7.68 4.65
C PHE A 8 14.52 -6.80 4.62
N GLU A 9 14.59 -5.59 5.14
CA GLU A 9 13.51 -4.60 5.14
C GLU A 9 13.05 -4.29 3.71
N ILE A 10 14.02 -4.09 2.81
CA ILE A 10 13.76 -3.84 1.40
C ILE A 10 13.06 -5.05 0.76
N ALA A 11 13.56 -6.26 0.99
CA ALA A 11 12.98 -7.49 0.45
C ALA A 11 11.53 -7.69 0.92
N VAL A 12 11.25 -7.44 2.21
CA VAL A 12 9.89 -7.53 2.76
C VAL A 12 8.97 -6.51 2.10
N ILE A 13 9.36 -5.23 2.02
CA ILE A 13 8.54 -4.19 1.39
C ILE A 13 8.30 -4.48 -0.09
N CYS A 14 9.33 -4.87 -0.84
CA CYS A 14 9.22 -5.24 -2.24
C CYS A 14 8.30 -6.45 -2.43
N GLY A 15 8.44 -7.49 -1.61
CA GLY A 15 7.61 -8.70 -1.66
C GLY A 15 6.14 -8.39 -1.42
N ILE A 16 5.82 -7.63 -0.35
CA ILE A 16 4.45 -7.22 -0.04
C ILE A 16 3.87 -6.36 -1.17
N THR A 17 4.65 -5.40 -1.69
CA THR A 17 4.19 -4.52 -2.76
C THR A 17 3.96 -5.28 -4.07
N ALA A 18 4.80 -6.26 -4.39
CA ALA A 18 4.65 -7.12 -5.57
C ALA A 18 3.35 -7.94 -5.48
N VAL A 19 3.14 -8.65 -4.36
CA VAL A 19 1.91 -9.41 -4.11
C VAL A 19 0.69 -8.50 -4.16
N GLY A 20 0.75 -7.35 -3.49
CA GLY A 20 -0.35 -6.39 -3.47
C GLY A 20 -0.67 -5.83 -4.85
N THR A 21 0.34 -5.62 -5.70
CA THR A 21 0.13 -5.18 -7.08
C THR A 21 -0.55 -6.25 -7.94
N ILE A 22 -0.25 -7.54 -7.70
CA ILE A 22 -0.87 -8.65 -8.41
C ILE A 22 -2.33 -8.84 -7.96
N VAL A 23 -2.58 -8.87 -6.65
CA VAL A 23 -3.90 -9.17 -6.07
C VAL A 23 -4.85 -7.98 -6.18
N TRP A 24 -4.36 -6.76 -5.96
CA TRP A 24 -5.15 -5.54 -5.82
C TRP A 24 -4.77 -4.46 -6.84
N GLY A 25 -4.20 -4.85 -7.98
CA GLY A 25 -3.76 -3.91 -9.02
C GLY A 25 -4.87 -2.97 -9.54
N HIS A 26 -6.13 -3.44 -9.52
CA HIS A 26 -7.29 -2.65 -9.92
C HIS A 26 -7.56 -1.42 -9.03
N TRP A 27 -7.03 -1.39 -7.80
CA TRP A 27 -7.10 -0.19 -6.95
C TRP A 27 -6.14 0.90 -7.44
N GLU A 28 -5.22 0.64 -8.36
CA GLU A 28 -4.27 1.64 -8.85
C GLU A 28 -4.26 1.78 -10.37
N GLU A 29 -5.31 1.32 -11.04
CA GLU A 29 -5.42 1.25 -12.50
C GLU A 29 -5.06 2.58 -13.20
N HIS A 30 -5.69 3.69 -12.81
CA HIS A 30 -5.43 5.02 -13.37
C HIS A 30 -4.40 5.83 -12.57
N THR A 31 -3.62 5.18 -11.70
CA THR A 31 -2.54 5.86 -10.97
C THR A 31 -1.28 5.88 -11.84
N PRO A 32 -0.64 7.05 -12.06
CA PRO A 32 0.59 7.13 -12.84
C PRO A 32 1.66 6.16 -12.33
N LYS A 33 2.29 5.41 -13.23
CA LYS A 33 3.28 4.35 -12.88
C LYS A 33 4.40 4.89 -11.99
N TRP A 34 4.86 6.12 -12.22
CA TRP A 34 5.90 6.75 -11.40
C TRP A 34 5.48 6.95 -9.94
N ARG A 35 4.20 7.24 -9.67
CA ARG A 35 3.69 7.35 -8.29
C ARG A 35 3.68 5.99 -7.59
N ARG A 36 3.36 4.92 -8.32
CA ARG A 36 3.36 3.54 -7.80
C ARG A 36 4.78 3.06 -7.48
N ILE A 37 5.74 3.35 -8.38
CA ILE A 37 7.17 3.09 -8.14
C ILE A 37 7.67 3.94 -6.97
N GLY A 38 7.38 5.24 -6.98
CA GLY A 38 7.77 6.18 -5.93
C GLY A 38 7.28 5.76 -4.55
N LYS A 39 6.03 5.30 -4.43
CA LYS A 39 5.48 4.73 -3.20
C LYS A 39 6.34 3.59 -2.65
N THR A 40 6.77 2.67 -3.52
CA THR A 40 7.63 1.53 -3.14
C THR A 40 8.98 2.01 -2.64
N VAL A 41 9.63 2.92 -3.38
CA VAL A 41 10.93 3.50 -3.01
C VAL A 41 10.84 4.22 -1.67
N VAL A 42 9.78 5.00 -1.44
CA VAL A 42 9.54 5.70 -0.17
C VAL A 42 9.38 4.71 0.98
N PHE A 43 8.58 3.65 0.81
CA PHE A 43 8.43 2.64 1.87
C PHE A 43 9.71 1.88 2.16
N CYS A 44 10.53 1.57 1.14
CA CYS A 44 11.86 0.99 1.35
C CYS A 44 12.75 1.94 2.16
N GLY A 45 12.85 3.22 1.74
CA GLY A 45 13.65 4.22 2.44
C GLY A 45 13.21 4.43 3.89
N LEU A 46 11.91 4.52 4.14
CA LEU A 46 11.35 4.62 5.50
C LEU A 46 11.66 3.39 6.34
N SER A 47 11.56 2.19 5.77
CA SER A 47 11.83 0.93 6.50
C SER A 47 13.30 0.81 6.90
N VAL A 48 14.21 1.19 5.99
CA VAL A 48 15.64 1.28 6.27
C VAL A 48 15.89 2.35 7.34
N LEU A 49 15.30 3.54 7.21
CA LEU A 49 15.49 4.64 8.16
C LEU A 49 15.04 4.27 9.58
N VAL A 50 13.86 3.67 9.73
CA VAL A 50 13.35 3.22 11.03
C VAL A 50 14.24 2.13 11.61
N SER A 51 14.66 1.17 10.79
CA SER A 51 15.54 0.09 11.27
C SER A 51 16.92 0.59 11.66
N ALA A 52 17.45 1.59 10.95
CA ALA A 52 18.75 2.19 11.22
C ALA A 52 18.76 3.07 12.47
N THR A 53 17.65 3.75 12.76
CA THR A 53 17.57 4.73 13.87
C THR A 53 16.96 4.14 15.15
N ALA A 54 15.90 3.34 15.03
CA ALA A 54 15.17 2.78 16.17
C ALA A 54 15.37 1.27 16.32
N GLY A 55 15.87 0.58 15.29
CA GLY A 55 16.07 -0.86 15.26
C GLY A 55 14.93 -1.61 14.58
N ARG A 56 15.21 -2.86 14.18
CA ARG A 56 14.30 -3.70 13.37
C ARG A 56 12.94 -3.98 14.03
N VAL A 57 12.85 -4.01 15.35
CA VAL A 57 11.56 -4.17 16.05
C VAL A 57 10.58 -3.06 15.64
N TRP A 58 11.07 -1.82 15.51
CA TRP A 58 10.24 -0.69 15.11
C TRP A 58 9.84 -0.73 13.64
N PHE A 59 10.61 -1.40 12.78
CA PHE A 59 10.17 -1.70 11.42
C PHE A 59 8.93 -2.63 11.43
N PHE A 60 8.92 -3.67 12.27
CA PHE A 60 7.74 -4.53 12.40
C PHE A 60 6.54 -3.82 13.01
N VAL A 61 6.77 -2.90 13.96
CA VAL A 61 5.70 -2.02 14.49
C VAL A 61 5.13 -1.15 13.37
N LEU A 62 5.99 -0.48 12.59
CA LEU A 62 5.57 0.30 11.42
C LEU A 62 4.76 -0.55 10.45
N LEU A 63 5.24 -1.74 10.12
CA LEU A 63 4.57 -2.66 9.21
C LEU A 63 3.19 -3.07 9.74
N GLY A 64 3.10 -3.41 11.03
CA GLY A 64 1.84 -3.73 11.69
C GLY A 64 0.83 -2.58 11.65
N VAL A 65 1.28 -1.35 11.87
CA VAL A 65 0.43 -0.15 11.75
C VAL A 65 -0.07 0.05 10.32
N LEU A 66 0.79 -0.11 9.31
CA LEU A 66 0.39 0.00 7.90
C LEU A 66 -0.65 -1.08 7.53
N VAL A 67 -0.45 -2.32 7.95
CA VAL A 67 -1.42 -3.41 7.74
C VAL A 67 -2.75 -3.11 8.43
N ALA A 68 -2.72 -2.65 9.67
CA ALA A 68 -3.93 -2.27 10.40
C ALA A 68 -4.70 -1.14 9.68
N MET A 69 -3.99 -0.14 9.14
CA MET A 69 -4.63 0.90 8.33
C MET A 69 -5.26 0.35 7.05
N VAL A 70 -4.59 -0.55 6.32
CA VAL A 70 -5.17 -1.20 5.14
C VAL A 70 -6.42 -1.97 5.53
N LEU A 71 -6.38 -2.76 6.60
CA LEU A 71 -7.55 -3.51 7.08
C LEU A 71 -8.69 -2.57 7.49
N LEU A 72 -8.41 -1.47 8.18
CA LEU A 72 -9.42 -0.48 8.55
C LEU A 72 -10.06 0.17 7.30
N ILE A 73 -9.25 0.49 6.30
CA ILE A 73 -9.72 1.08 5.04
C ILE A 73 -10.62 0.09 4.30
N HIS A 74 -10.15 -1.15 4.12
CA HIS A 74 -10.84 -2.16 3.32
C HIS A 74 -12.03 -2.79 4.06
N ALA A 75 -11.91 -3.13 5.34
CA ALA A 75 -12.97 -3.79 6.08
C ALA A 75 -14.06 -2.86 6.61
N TRP A 76 -13.78 -1.55 6.73
CA TRP A 76 -14.71 -0.63 7.40
C TRP A 76 -14.95 0.69 6.66
N TRP A 77 -13.90 1.44 6.33
CA TRP A 77 -14.08 2.78 5.75
C TRP A 77 -14.69 2.73 4.34
N LEU A 78 -14.19 1.87 3.46
CA LEU A 78 -14.75 1.67 2.12
C LEU A 78 -16.18 1.13 2.16
N PRO A 79 -16.51 0.07 2.94
CA PRO A 79 -17.90 -0.38 3.10
C PRO A 79 -18.85 0.71 3.59
N ARG A 80 -18.41 1.58 4.51
CA ARG A 80 -19.22 2.73 4.97
C ARG A 80 -19.47 3.77 3.88
N LYS A 81 -18.67 3.81 2.82
CA LYS A 81 -18.91 4.61 1.60
C LYS A 81 -19.75 3.87 0.57
N GLY A 82 -20.20 2.65 0.89
CA GLY A 82 -20.92 1.78 -0.04
C GLY A 82 -20.04 1.24 -1.15
N ILE A 83 -18.73 1.09 -0.89
CA ILE A 83 -17.74 0.49 -1.80
C ILE A 83 -17.27 -0.82 -1.15
N ASN A 84 -17.34 -1.93 -1.88
CA ASN A 84 -16.82 -3.21 -1.44
C ASN A 84 -15.31 -3.10 -1.23
N GLY A 85 -14.86 -3.40 -0.01
CA GLY A 85 -13.45 -3.32 0.37
C GLY A 85 -12.52 -4.25 -0.40
N TRP A 86 -13.02 -5.33 -0.98
CA TRP A 86 -12.20 -6.27 -1.74
C TRP A 86 -12.17 -5.92 -3.23
N THR A 87 -13.35 -5.75 -3.83
CA THR A 87 -13.51 -5.60 -5.29
C THR A 87 -13.51 -4.15 -5.78
N GLY A 88 -13.80 -3.19 -4.90
CA GLY A 88 -13.97 -1.78 -5.28
C GLY A 88 -15.30 -1.49 -5.97
N GLU A 89 -16.29 -2.36 -5.84
CA GLU A 89 -17.62 -2.18 -6.43
C GLU A 89 -18.62 -1.49 -5.49
N PRO A 90 -19.56 -0.67 -5.98
CA PRO A 90 -19.74 -0.27 -7.39
C PRO A 90 -18.59 0.62 -7.90
N ARG A 91 -18.11 0.35 -9.13
CA ARG A 91 -16.93 1.00 -9.69
C ARG A 91 -17.09 2.51 -9.81
N GLU A 92 -18.29 2.99 -10.15
CA GLU A 92 -18.60 4.43 -10.21
C GLU A 92 -18.23 5.16 -8.92
N LYS A 93 -18.69 4.68 -7.76
CA LYS A 93 -18.38 5.29 -6.46
C LYS A 93 -16.89 5.30 -6.17
N TYR A 94 -16.19 4.22 -6.51
CA TYR A 94 -14.76 4.13 -6.32
C TYR A 94 -13.99 5.10 -7.23
N TYR A 95 -14.38 5.22 -8.49
CA TYR A 95 -13.83 6.17 -9.43
C TYR A 95 -14.05 7.61 -8.96
N THR A 96 -15.27 7.95 -8.50
CA THR A 96 -15.57 9.25 -7.89
C THR A 96 -14.69 9.52 -6.66
N LEU A 97 -14.52 8.54 -5.77
CA LEU A 97 -13.65 8.66 -4.59
C LEU A 97 -12.19 8.96 -5.00
N ARG A 98 -11.72 8.38 -6.10
CA ARG A 98 -10.39 8.57 -6.65
C ARG A 98 -10.24 9.79 -7.54
N ARG A 99 -11.34 10.50 -7.82
CA ARG A 99 -11.42 11.60 -8.79
C ARG A 99 -10.97 11.15 -10.19
N TRP A 100 -11.38 9.95 -10.57
CA TRP A 100 -11.21 9.39 -11.91
C TRP A 100 -12.50 9.49 -12.71
N THR A 101 -12.39 9.53 -14.03
CA THR A 101 -13.54 9.58 -14.95
C THR A 101 -14.19 8.21 -15.07
N TRP A 102 -15.51 8.13 -14.88
CA TRP A 102 -16.32 6.93 -15.09
C TRP A 102 -17.33 7.17 -16.22
N PRO A 103 -17.50 6.24 -17.19
CA PRO A 103 -16.73 5.01 -17.38
C PRO A 103 -15.27 5.31 -17.81
N PRO A 104 -14.32 4.40 -17.55
CA PRO A 104 -12.94 4.57 -17.99
C PRO A 104 -12.86 4.70 -19.52
N GLU A 105 -12.01 5.60 -20.00
CA GLU A 105 -11.63 5.65 -21.41
C GLU A 105 -10.95 4.33 -21.78
N ARG A 106 -11.40 3.70 -22.88
CA ARG A 106 -10.88 2.40 -23.34
C ARG A 106 -9.54 2.54 -24.04
#